data_AF-A0A9Q5P1I0-F1
#
_entry.id   AF-A0A9Q5P1I0-F1
#
_cell.length_a   1.000
_cell.length_b   1.000
_cell.length_c   1.000
_cell.angle_alpha   90.00
_cell.angle_beta   90.00
_cell.angle_gamma   90.00
#
_symmetry.space_group_name_H-M   'P 1'
#
loop_
_entity.id
_entity.type
_entity.pdbx_description
1 polymer ?
#
loop_
_entity_poly.entity_id
_entity_poly.type
_entity_poly.pdbx_seq_one_letter_code
_entity_poly.pdbx_strand_id
1 'polypeptide(L)'
;MKKLITSLLVLGLVLTGVSVGNNVEAATGNSMKTVQQLNKGDKSLENVKIGESMKSVLKKYSHPIYSYNPNSNEKYYEFRTDKGVLLVTANGKKERGNVTRVSMTYNNANGPSYKAVKQQLGHKAISRVHYNNVTGNFGYIQKGQASYQFSSNSPKDKNVKLYRIDLNK
;
A
#
# COMPACT_ATOMS: atom_id res chain seq x y z
N MET A 1 50.83 -43.51 -15.01
CA MET A 1 49.95 -42.38 -15.42
C MET A 1 49.00 -42.96 -16.48
N LYS A 2 47.67 -42.94 -16.43
CA LYS A 2 46.66 -41.99 -15.95
C LYS A 2 45.39 -42.75 -15.51
N LYS A 3 44.65 -42.15 -14.57
CA LYS A 3 43.39 -42.60 -13.96
C LYS A 3 42.24 -42.52 -14.97
N LEU A 4 41.23 -43.39 -14.89
CA LEU A 4 39.86 -43.06 -15.31
C LEU A 4 38.86 -43.69 -14.32
N ILE A 5 38.16 -42.79 -13.64
CA ILE A 5 37.25 -43.04 -12.52
C ILE A 5 35.84 -43.25 -13.07
N THR A 6 35.16 -44.24 -12.51
CA THR A 6 33.77 -44.63 -12.68
C THR A 6 32.81 -43.44 -12.49
N SER A 7 31.93 -43.19 -13.44
CA SER A 7 30.83 -42.23 -13.30
C SER A 7 29.50 -42.97 -13.13
N LEU A 8 29.05 -43.14 -11.88
CA LEU A 8 27.67 -43.50 -11.56
C LEU A 8 26.82 -42.21 -11.60
N LEU A 9 25.92 -42.11 -12.58
CA LEU A 9 24.93 -41.04 -12.67
C LEU A 9 23.78 -41.37 -11.70
N VAL A 10 23.83 -40.81 -10.48
CA VAL A 10 22.71 -40.84 -9.54
C VAL A 10 21.73 -39.74 -9.96
N LEU A 11 20.61 -40.13 -10.57
CA LEU A 11 19.47 -39.24 -10.78
C LEU A 11 18.78 -38.97 -9.44
N GLY A 12 19.21 -37.90 -8.76
CA GLY A 12 18.50 -37.34 -7.62
C GLY A 12 17.27 -36.56 -8.09
N LEU A 13 16.08 -37.10 -7.80
CA LEU A 13 14.81 -36.41 -7.95
C LEU A 13 14.77 -35.24 -6.96
N VAL A 14 15.01 -34.00 -7.41
CA VAL A 14 14.84 -32.81 -6.56
C VAL A 14 13.39 -32.34 -6.65
N LEU A 15 12.54 -32.92 -5.80
CA LEU A 15 11.24 -32.36 -5.44
C LEU A 15 11.49 -31.17 -4.50
N THR A 16 11.77 -29.99 -5.04
CA THR A 16 11.69 -28.71 -4.29
C THR A 16 10.74 -27.76 -4.99
N GLY A 17 9.46 -28.14 -4.99
CA GLY A 17 8.34 -27.25 -5.29
C GLY A 17 7.63 -26.81 -4.02
N VAL A 18 8.35 -26.62 -2.91
CA VAL A 18 7.78 -25.90 -1.77
C VAL A 18 7.78 -24.43 -2.20
N SER A 19 6.60 -23.91 -2.47
CA SER A 19 6.32 -22.47 -2.60
C SER A 19 6.90 -21.78 -1.36
N VAL A 20 8.18 -21.37 -1.44
CA VAL A 20 8.77 -20.45 -0.48
C VAL A 20 7.98 -19.18 -0.66
N GLY A 21 7.08 -18.92 0.29
CA GLY A 21 6.29 -17.72 0.32
C GLY A 21 7.24 -16.55 0.13
N ASN A 22 7.11 -15.85 -0.99
CA ASN A 22 7.77 -14.58 -1.16
C ASN A 22 7.34 -13.73 0.04
N ASN A 23 8.26 -13.54 0.99
CA ASN A 23 8.20 -12.46 1.96
C ASN A 23 8.35 -11.17 1.14
N VAL A 24 7.33 -10.84 0.36
CA VAL A 24 7.15 -9.51 -0.19
C VAL A 24 6.95 -8.67 1.05
N GLU A 25 7.99 -7.94 1.46
CA GLU A 25 7.88 -6.91 2.48
C GLU A 25 6.64 -6.07 2.15
N ALA A 26 5.69 -5.99 3.09
CA ALA A 26 4.46 -5.25 2.89
C ALA A 26 4.78 -3.82 2.43
N ALA A 27 4.00 -3.31 1.47
CA ALA A 27 4.17 -1.94 1.02
C ALA A 27 4.02 -0.97 2.20
N THR A 28 5.11 -0.29 2.58
CA THR A 28 5.20 0.54 3.79
C THR A 28 5.92 1.85 3.48
N GLY A 29 5.44 2.93 4.09
CA GLY A 29 6.02 4.26 3.95
C GLY A 29 5.66 4.98 2.65
N ASN A 30 5.93 6.28 2.69
CA ASN A 30 5.65 7.21 1.60
C ASN A 30 6.77 7.18 0.53
N SER A 31 6.89 6.07 -0.20
CA SER A 31 8.04 5.81 -1.08
C SER A 31 7.66 5.30 -2.47
N MET A 32 8.59 5.39 -3.44
CA MET A 32 8.37 4.83 -4.78
C MET A 32 8.35 3.30 -4.74
N LYS A 33 9.06 2.68 -3.80
CA LYS A 33 9.03 1.22 -3.59
C LYS A 33 7.60 0.76 -3.26
N THR A 34 6.91 1.48 -2.38
CA THR A 34 5.50 1.24 -2.04
C THR A 34 4.62 1.31 -3.29
N VAL A 35 4.77 2.36 -4.10
CA VAL A 35 4.02 2.53 -5.36
C VAL A 35 4.26 1.34 -6.31
N GLN A 36 5.52 0.90 -6.45
CA GLN A 36 5.89 -0.22 -7.31
C GLN A 36 5.31 -1.55 -6.82
N GLN A 37 5.35 -1.81 -5.51
CA GLN A 37 4.78 -3.03 -4.90
C GLN A 37 3.28 -3.10 -5.13
N LEU A 38 2.55 -2.01 -4.86
CA LEU A 38 1.10 -1.95 -5.10
C LEU A 38 0.76 -2.11 -6.58
N ASN A 39 1.54 -1.50 -7.49
CA ASN A 39 1.36 -1.66 -8.93
C ASN A 39 1.64 -3.09 -9.42
N LYS A 40 2.45 -3.87 -8.70
CA LYS A 40 2.69 -5.31 -8.94
C LYS A 40 1.63 -6.20 -8.28
N GLY A 41 0.65 -5.62 -7.59
CA GLY A 41 -0.46 -6.34 -6.99
C GLY A 41 -0.29 -6.70 -5.51
N ASP A 42 0.66 -6.08 -4.79
CA ASP A 42 0.65 -6.17 -3.33
C ASP A 42 -0.67 -5.60 -2.80
N LYS A 43 -1.25 -6.32 -1.83
CA LYS A 43 -2.52 -6.01 -1.19
C LYS A 43 -2.35 -5.49 0.23
N SER A 44 -1.14 -5.08 0.60
CA SER A 44 -0.79 -4.63 1.93
C SER A 44 -0.33 -3.18 1.88
N LEU A 45 -0.78 -2.37 2.84
CA LEU A 45 -0.32 -1.00 3.04
C LEU A 45 -0.10 -0.78 4.54
N GLU A 46 1.07 -0.26 4.93
CA GLU A 46 1.46 -0.08 6.34
C GLU A 46 1.18 -1.35 7.16
N ASN A 47 1.66 -2.50 6.70
CA ASN A 47 1.50 -3.81 7.36
C ASN A 47 0.05 -4.27 7.58
N VAL A 48 -0.95 -3.61 6.98
CA VAL A 48 -2.35 -4.05 6.97
C VAL A 48 -2.69 -4.58 5.59
N LYS A 49 -3.16 -5.83 5.53
CA LYS A 49 -3.51 -6.48 4.27
C LYS A 49 -5.02 -6.43 4.02
N ILE A 50 -5.42 -6.20 2.77
CA ILE A 50 -6.82 -6.39 2.34
C ILE A 50 -7.26 -7.83 2.64
N GLY A 51 -8.42 -7.97 3.29
CA GLY A 51 -8.97 -9.23 3.75
C GLY A 51 -8.42 -9.71 5.10
N GLU A 52 -7.47 -9.00 5.71
CA GLU A 52 -6.99 -9.32 7.05
C GLU A 52 -8.12 -9.19 8.08
N SER A 53 -8.16 -10.07 9.08
CA SER A 53 -9.11 -9.92 10.18
C SER A 53 -8.79 -8.68 11.04
N MET A 54 -9.80 -7.93 11.45
CA MET A 54 -9.61 -6.80 12.36
C MET A 54 -8.98 -7.22 13.69
N LYS A 55 -9.23 -8.44 14.16
CA LYS A 55 -8.54 -9.00 15.34
C LYS A 55 -7.01 -9.02 15.18
N SER A 56 -6.50 -9.32 13.98
CA SER A 56 -5.06 -9.28 13.70
C SER A 56 -4.54 -7.85 13.60
N VAL A 57 -5.28 -6.97 12.93
CA VAL A 57 -4.93 -5.54 12.84
C VAL A 57 -4.81 -4.92 14.22
N LEU A 58 -5.77 -5.20 15.12
CA LEU A 58 -5.81 -4.67 16.48
C LEU A 58 -4.69 -5.20 17.40
N LYS A 59 -4.02 -6.29 17.01
CA LYS A 59 -2.79 -6.75 17.68
C LYS A 59 -1.56 -5.94 17.26
N LYS A 60 -1.54 -5.45 16.01
CA LYS A 60 -0.44 -4.64 15.45
C LYS A 60 -0.60 -3.17 15.84
N TYR A 61 -1.83 -2.68 15.86
CA TYR A 61 -2.19 -1.30 16.12
C TYR A 61 -3.26 -1.26 17.23
N SER A 62 -2.93 -0.62 18.35
CA SER A 62 -3.83 -0.51 19.51
C SER A 62 -4.55 0.85 19.56
N HIS A 63 -5.64 0.91 20.32
CA HIS A 63 -6.39 2.15 20.62
C HIS A 63 -6.89 2.96 19.40
N PRO A 64 -7.63 2.34 18.45
CA PRO A 64 -8.22 3.11 17.36
C PRO A 64 -9.31 4.05 17.85
N ILE A 65 -9.46 5.19 17.16
CA ILE A 65 -10.73 5.89 17.13
C ILE A 65 -11.66 5.08 16.23
N TYR A 66 -12.71 4.52 16.82
CA TYR A 66 -13.68 3.69 16.11
C TYR A 66 -14.92 4.49 15.75
N SER A 67 -15.33 4.42 14.49
CA SER A 67 -16.60 4.98 14.01
C SER A 67 -17.28 4.05 13.01
N TYR A 68 -18.56 4.26 12.77
CA TYR A 68 -19.33 3.48 11.81
C TYR A 68 -20.51 4.30 11.27
N ASN A 69 -20.91 4.00 10.05
CA ASN A 69 -22.18 4.51 9.51
C ASN A 69 -23.28 3.47 9.82
N PRO A 70 -24.36 3.84 10.55
CA PRO A 70 -25.44 2.91 10.92
C PRO A 70 -26.17 2.33 9.70
N ASN A 71 -26.14 3.02 8.56
CA ASN A 71 -26.77 2.60 7.31
C ASN A 71 -25.84 1.74 6.44
N SER A 72 -24.64 1.40 6.91
CA SER A 72 -23.69 0.59 6.16
C SER A 72 -23.10 -0.54 7.00
N ASN A 73 -22.63 -1.57 6.31
CA ASN A 73 -21.84 -2.62 6.97
C ASN A 73 -20.39 -2.20 7.24
N GLU A 74 -19.99 -0.96 6.90
CA GLU A 74 -18.62 -0.48 7.09
C GLU A 74 -18.35 -0.05 8.53
N LYS A 75 -17.11 -0.26 8.93
CA LYS A 75 -16.54 0.01 10.24
C LYS A 75 -15.19 0.67 10.00
N TYR A 76 -14.94 1.79 10.66
CA TYR A 76 -13.76 2.61 10.46
C TYR A 76 -12.91 2.58 11.73
N TYR A 77 -11.62 2.33 11.55
CA TYR A 77 -10.63 2.28 12.62
C TYR A 77 -9.50 3.23 12.25
N GLU A 78 -9.44 4.38 12.93
CA GLU A 78 -8.41 5.37 12.73
C GLU A 78 -7.31 5.20 13.79
N PHE A 79 -6.07 5.03 13.33
CA PHE A 79 -4.88 4.93 14.17
C PHE A 79 -3.97 6.12 13.90
N ARG A 80 -3.64 6.86 14.95
CA ARG A 80 -2.60 7.91 14.88
C ARG A 80 -1.24 7.24 15.03
N THR A 81 -0.37 7.49 14.08
CA THR A 81 1.01 6.98 14.03
C THR A 81 1.99 8.15 13.96
N ASP A 82 3.27 7.86 14.18
CA ASP A 82 4.38 8.80 13.97
C ASP A 82 4.46 9.31 12.52
N LYS A 83 4.10 8.48 11.54
CA LYS A 83 4.09 8.81 10.11
C LYS A 83 2.86 9.62 9.68
N GLY A 84 1.76 9.51 10.41
CA GLY A 84 0.47 10.12 10.07
C GLY A 84 -0.72 9.28 10.51
N VAL A 85 -1.81 9.34 9.75
CA VAL A 85 -3.08 8.68 10.10
C VAL A 85 -3.32 7.47 9.20
N LEU A 86 -3.38 6.29 9.84
CA LEU A 86 -3.78 5.04 9.21
C LEU A 86 -5.27 4.80 9.46
N LEU A 87 -6.07 4.80 8.40
CA LEU A 87 -7.48 4.48 8.42
C LEU A 87 -7.69 3.08 7.82
N VAL A 88 -8.20 2.17 8.63
CA VAL A 88 -8.58 0.82 8.22
C VAL A 88 -10.10 0.74 8.17
N THR A 89 -10.64 0.41 7.01
CA THR A 89 -12.08 0.13 6.84
C THR A 89 -12.29 -1.38 6.81
N ALA A 90 -13.26 -1.86 7.58
CA ALA A 90 -13.64 -3.26 7.62
C ALA A 90 -15.15 -3.43 7.46
N ASN A 91 -15.56 -4.62 7.04
CA ASN A 91 -16.98 -5.01 6.98
C ASN A 91 -17.43 -5.74 8.25
N GLY A 92 -18.73 -5.88 8.46
CA GLY A 92 -19.27 -6.75 9.50
C GLY A 92 -19.29 -6.13 10.91
N LYS A 93 -19.19 -7.00 11.92
CA LYS A 93 -19.27 -6.59 13.33
C LYS A 93 -17.96 -5.97 13.80
N LYS A 94 -18.07 -5.03 14.75
CA LYS A 94 -16.91 -4.40 15.42
C LYS A 94 -15.90 -5.49 15.85
N GLU A 95 -14.64 -5.29 15.47
CA GLU A 95 -13.46 -6.12 15.81
C GLU A 95 -13.44 -7.54 15.19
N ARG A 96 -14.54 -7.96 14.56
CA ARG A 96 -14.69 -9.30 13.96
C ARG A 96 -14.77 -9.28 12.44
N GLY A 97 -14.73 -8.08 11.87
CA GLY A 97 -14.71 -7.83 10.44
C GLY A 97 -13.41 -8.20 9.73
N ASN A 98 -13.43 -8.09 8.40
CA ASN A 98 -12.24 -8.17 7.57
C ASN A 98 -11.99 -6.83 6.86
N VAL A 99 -10.72 -6.50 6.69
CA VAL A 99 -10.27 -5.27 6.02
C VAL A 99 -10.77 -5.24 4.58
N THR A 100 -11.45 -4.17 4.21
CA THR A 100 -11.91 -3.89 2.84
C THR A 100 -11.16 -2.72 2.21
N ARG A 101 -10.63 -1.81 3.02
CA ARG A 101 -9.83 -0.67 2.56
C ARG A 101 -8.75 -0.31 3.59
N VAL A 102 -7.61 0.15 3.10
CA VAL A 102 -6.54 0.72 3.91
C VAL A 102 -6.13 2.05 3.31
N SER A 103 -6.15 3.09 4.13
CA SER A 103 -5.76 4.44 3.72
C SER A 103 -4.68 4.95 4.67
N MET A 104 -3.53 5.37 4.13
CA MET A 104 -2.48 6.01 4.91
C MET A 104 -2.34 7.45 4.44
N THR A 105 -2.58 8.41 5.35
CA THR A 105 -2.30 9.83 5.15
C THR A 105 -1.05 10.19 5.94
N TYR A 106 0.02 10.60 5.26
CA TYR A 106 1.28 10.98 5.87
C TYR A 106 1.25 12.43 6.36
N ASN A 107 1.96 12.71 7.46
CA ASN A 107 2.07 14.05 8.06
C ASN A 107 2.64 15.09 7.10
N ASN A 108 3.50 14.64 6.17
CA ASN A 108 4.20 15.51 5.23
C ASN A 108 4.06 15.00 3.79
N ALA A 109 3.88 15.92 2.84
CA ALA A 109 3.98 15.64 1.41
C ALA A 109 5.44 15.52 0.97
N ASN A 110 6.14 14.50 1.46
CA ASN A 110 7.57 14.28 1.22
C ASN A 110 7.88 13.03 0.37
N GLY A 111 6.85 12.35 -0.13
CA GLY A 111 7.00 11.16 -0.97
C GLY A 111 7.42 11.49 -2.41
N PRO A 112 7.36 10.49 -3.30
CA PRO A 112 7.65 10.68 -4.71
C PRO A 112 6.77 11.76 -5.36
N SER A 113 7.30 12.43 -6.37
CA SER A 113 6.55 13.45 -7.11
C SER A 113 5.43 12.83 -7.94
N TYR A 114 4.37 13.60 -8.19
CA TYR A 114 3.28 13.23 -9.10
C TYR A 114 3.80 12.75 -10.46
N LYS A 115 4.77 13.46 -11.03
CA LYS A 115 5.36 13.13 -12.33
C LYS A 115 6.03 11.74 -12.29
N ALA A 116 6.81 11.46 -11.26
CA ALA A 116 7.50 10.18 -11.10
C ALA A 116 6.50 9.02 -10.92
N VAL A 117 5.46 9.21 -10.10
CA VAL A 117 4.43 8.17 -9.91
C VAL A 117 3.62 7.95 -11.19
N LYS A 118 3.26 9.02 -11.91
CA LYS A 118 2.56 8.91 -13.20
C LYS A 118 3.38 8.12 -14.22
N GLN A 119 4.68 8.39 -14.31
CA GLN A 119 5.59 7.65 -15.17
C GLN A 119 5.68 6.16 -14.76
N GLN A 120 5.80 5.88 -13.46
CA GLN A 120 5.88 4.52 -12.92
C GLN A 120 4.62 3.68 -13.19
N LEU A 121 3.44 4.31 -13.14
CA LEU A 121 2.14 3.64 -13.32
C LEU A 121 1.73 3.54 -14.80
N GLY A 122 2.30 4.39 -15.66
CA GLY A 122 2.08 4.36 -17.10
C GLY A 122 0.71 4.92 -17.53
N HIS A 123 0.48 4.93 -18.85
CA HIS A 123 -0.63 5.65 -19.49
C HIS A 123 -2.03 5.15 -19.15
N LYS A 124 -2.17 3.91 -18.64
CA LYS A 124 -3.47 3.34 -18.24
C LYS A 124 -3.97 3.87 -16.88
N ALA A 125 -3.15 4.62 -16.15
CA ALA A 125 -3.57 5.22 -14.88
C ALA A 125 -4.46 6.45 -15.10
N ILE A 126 -5.58 6.52 -14.39
CA ILE A 126 -6.39 7.74 -14.32
C ILE A 126 -5.57 8.77 -13.54
N SER A 127 -5.34 9.94 -14.11
CA SER A 127 -4.50 10.96 -13.46
C SER A 127 -5.04 12.37 -13.68
N ARG A 128 -5.01 13.18 -12.63
CA ARG A 128 -5.36 14.60 -12.64
C ARG A 128 -4.39 15.38 -11.77
N VAL A 129 -3.97 16.54 -12.24
CA VAL A 129 -3.25 17.51 -11.42
C VAL A 129 -3.86 18.88 -11.64
N HIS A 130 -4.03 19.63 -10.57
CA HIS A 130 -4.53 21.00 -10.57
C HIS A 130 -3.58 21.88 -9.78
N TYR A 131 -3.29 23.05 -10.35
CA TYR A 131 -2.42 24.04 -9.74
C TYR A 131 -3.25 25.29 -9.46
N ASN A 132 -3.34 25.70 -8.20
CA ASN A 132 -4.07 26.87 -7.78
C ASN A 132 -3.20 27.73 -6.86
N ASN A 133 -3.15 29.03 -7.13
CA ASN A 133 -2.29 29.96 -6.38
C ASN A 133 -2.93 30.43 -5.06
N VAL A 134 -4.20 30.10 -4.83
CA VAL A 134 -4.97 30.45 -3.62
C VAL A 134 -5.18 29.20 -2.76
N THR A 135 -5.85 28.18 -3.30
CA THR A 135 -6.27 26.99 -2.53
C THR A 135 -5.20 25.90 -2.41
N GLY A 136 -4.04 26.08 -3.04
CA GLY A 136 -2.97 25.09 -3.08
C GLY A 136 -3.07 24.14 -4.28
N ASN A 137 -2.02 23.33 -4.45
CA ASN A 137 -1.92 22.40 -5.57
C ASN A 137 -2.38 21.00 -5.15
N PHE A 138 -3.06 20.31 -6.06
CA PHE A 138 -3.59 18.97 -5.81
C PHE A 138 -3.27 18.04 -6.96
N GLY A 139 -2.91 16.80 -6.66
CA GLY A 139 -2.76 15.74 -7.64
C GLY A 139 -3.47 14.47 -7.19
N TYR A 140 -3.92 13.70 -8.16
CA TYR A 140 -4.55 12.40 -7.99
C TYR A 140 -4.09 11.45 -9.08
N ILE A 141 -3.71 10.23 -8.71
CA ILE A 141 -3.49 9.14 -9.65
C ILE A 141 -4.17 7.89 -9.12
N GLN A 142 -4.86 7.15 -9.97
CA GLN A 142 -5.45 5.86 -9.64
C GLN A 142 -5.08 4.83 -10.69
N LYS A 143 -4.70 3.63 -10.23
CA LYS A 143 -4.51 2.47 -11.09
C LYS A 143 -4.95 1.21 -10.36
N GLY A 144 -5.93 0.51 -10.94
CA GLY A 144 -6.52 -0.66 -10.31
C GLY A 144 -7.12 -0.31 -8.95
N GLN A 145 -6.67 -1.02 -7.92
CA GLN A 145 -7.17 -0.92 -6.54
C GLN A 145 -6.47 0.16 -5.69
N ALA A 146 -5.41 0.77 -6.22
CA ALA A 146 -4.64 1.79 -5.50
C ALA A 146 -4.91 3.19 -6.07
N SER A 147 -5.04 4.17 -5.17
CA SER A 147 -5.03 5.59 -5.50
C SER A 147 -4.03 6.36 -4.65
N TYR A 148 -3.52 7.44 -5.21
CA TYR A 148 -2.42 8.23 -4.71
C TYR A 148 -2.82 9.70 -4.77
N GLN A 149 -2.72 10.41 -3.65
CA GLN A 149 -3.02 11.84 -3.57
C GLN A 149 -1.75 12.64 -3.28
N PHE A 150 -1.66 13.79 -3.94
CA PHE A 150 -0.46 14.63 -3.97
C PHE A 150 -0.83 16.05 -3.58
N SER A 151 0.07 16.70 -2.84
CA SER A 151 -0.05 18.09 -2.44
C SER A 151 1.32 18.75 -2.45
N SER A 152 1.38 20.06 -2.24
CA SER A 152 2.61 20.82 -2.08
C SER A 152 2.57 21.61 -0.77
N ASN A 153 3.74 21.95 -0.23
CA ASN A 153 3.83 22.70 1.02
C ASN A 153 3.34 24.15 0.89
N SER A 154 3.23 24.67 -0.34
CA SER A 154 2.64 25.98 -0.62
C SER A 154 1.96 26.01 -2.00
N PRO A 155 1.04 26.97 -2.24
CA PRO A 155 0.43 27.18 -3.56
C PRO A 155 1.42 27.53 -4.69
N LYS A 156 2.55 28.16 -4.33
CA LYS A 156 3.61 28.54 -5.28
C LYS A 156 4.50 27.36 -5.68
N ASP A 157 4.62 26.36 -4.81
CA ASP A 157 5.41 25.16 -5.06
C ASP A 157 4.66 24.19 -6.01
N LYS A 158 5.04 24.19 -7.30
CA LYS A 158 4.44 23.31 -8.30
C LYS A 158 4.95 21.86 -8.22
N ASN A 159 5.86 21.54 -7.29
CA ASN A 159 6.34 20.19 -7.04
C ASN A 159 5.39 19.43 -6.09
N VAL A 160 4.27 18.95 -6.64
CA VAL A 160 3.32 18.14 -5.88
C VAL A 160 3.88 16.75 -5.58
N LYS A 161 3.88 16.38 -4.30
CA LYS A 161 4.46 15.15 -3.76
C LYS A 161 3.39 14.31 -3.06
N LEU A 162 3.61 12.99 -3.10
CA LEU A 162 2.72 12.02 -2.51
C LEU A 162 2.59 12.27 -1.00
N TYR A 163 1.35 12.27 -0.50
CA TYR A 163 1.06 12.35 0.94
C TYR A 163 -0.06 11.40 1.38
N ARG A 164 -0.78 10.78 0.45
CA ARG A 164 -1.80 9.79 0.80
C ARG A 164 -1.84 8.65 -0.20
N ILE A 165 -1.97 7.44 0.32
CA ILE A 165 -2.17 6.21 -0.44
C ILE A 165 -3.44 5.57 0.07
N ASP A 166 -4.35 5.22 -0.84
CA ASP A 166 -5.54 4.43 -0.55
C ASP A 166 -5.45 3.11 -1.33
N LEU A 167 -5.76 2.01 -0.65
CA LEU A 167 -5.80 0.67 -1.21
C LEU A 167 -7.17 0.04 -0.92
N ASN A 168 -7.83 -0.44 -1.95
CA ASN A 168 -9.18 -0.98 -1.90
C ASN A 168 -9.22 -2.48 -2.23
N LYS A 169 -10.34 -3.14 -1.95
CA LYS A 169 -10.56 -4.57 -2.24
C LYS A 169 -10.54 -4.92 -3.73
#